data_AF-A0A933W502-F1
#
_entry.id   AF-A0A933W502-F1
#
_cell.length_a   1.000
_cell.length_b   1.000
_cell.length_c   1.000
_cell.angle_alpha   90.00
_cell.angle_beta   90.00
_cell.angle_gamma   90.00
#
_symmetry.space_group_name_H-M   'P 1'
#
loop_
_entity.id
_entity.type
_entity.pdbx_description
1 polymer ?
#
loop_
_entity_poly.entity_id
_entity_poly.type
_entity_poly.pdbx_seq_one_letter_code
_entity_poly.pdbx_strand_id
1 'polypeptide(L)'
;MKTAGMCAAAALLGLAATAQAAMTGTEIVQKSRDLYQGVDQRSTVTLELINSDGSTRKIVTKRLWKDFKGDQGYAAKTVFFTLFPPDSKGVGFLIWDTSDPKQQDKLWLYLPSLKQVRKVSVRDQDDAFMGSDLTFADMGQRLLEEDAHTLVGDETLDGKGYFIVESVPVSESIYGKKRLWISKDDHTTLKIEYYDRKNELLKVQDITWIRDGNMRVYKQLDVKNVQTNHRTIYTITDLETGVGLGDRDFSDRGLTRGYRE
;
A
#
# COMPACT_ATOMS: atom_id res chain seq x y z
N MET A 1 85.58 -12.43 2.85
CA MET A 1 84.39 -13.00 3.50
C MET A 1 83.48 -11.86 3.93
N LYS A 2 82.39 -11.62 3.20
CA LYS A 2 81.35 -10.64 3.55
C LYS A 2 80.02 -11.39 3.58
N THR A 3 79.46 -11.57 4.77
CA THR A 3 78.13 -12.17 4.98
C THR A 3 77.09 -11.08 4.86
N ALA A 4 76.23 -11.17 3.83
CA ALA A 4 75.06 -10.32 3.65
C ALA A 4 73.89 -10.90 4.44
N GLY A 5 73.38 -10.14 5.42
CA GLY A 5 72.15 -10.45 6.15
C GLY A 5 70.94 -10.06 5.31
N MET A 6 70.05 -11.02 5.05
CA MET A 6 68.81 -10.84 4.31
C MET A 6 67.67 -10.60 5.32
N CYS A 7 67.22 -9.35 5.46
CA CYS A 7 66.01 -9.01 6.20
C CYS A 7 64.78 -9.42 5.38
N ALA A 8 64.01 -10.39 5.88
CA ALA A 8 62.69 -10.72 5.36
C ALA A 8 61.67 -9.68 5.85
N ALA A 9 61.16 -8.85 4.95
CA ALA A 9 60.03 -7.97 5.22
C ALA A 9 58.72 -8.79 5.15
N ALA A 10 58.07 -8.98 6.29
CA ALA A 10 56.73 -9.57 6.35
C ALA A 10 55.71 -8.52 5.88
N ALA A 11 55.13 -8.73 4.69
CA ALA A 11 54.03 -7.91 4.20
C ALA A 11 52.74 -8.27 4.94
N LEU A 12 52.29 -7.40 5.85
CA LEU A 12 50.96 -7.43 6.44
C LEU A 12 49.94 -7.07 5.35
N LEU A 13 49.34 -8.09 4.73
CA LEU A 13 48.13 -7.94 3.93
C LEU A 13 46.96 -7.59 4.87
N GLY A 14 46.69 -6.30 5.02
CA GLY A 14 45.49 -5.82 5.70
C GLY A 14 44.25 -6.24 4.92
N LEU A 15 43.41 -7.09 5.51
CA LEU A 15 42.04 -7.28 5.03
C LEU A 15 41.29 -5.96 5.22
N ALA A 16 41.13 -5.20 4.13
CA ALA A 16 40.14 -4.15 4.09
C ALA A 16 38.76 -4.81 4.13
N ALA A 17 38.14 -4.84 5.31
CA ALA A 17 36.72 -5.14 5.42
C ALA A 17 35.97 -4.06 4.64
N THR A 18 35.43 -4.42 3.48
CA THR A 18 34.51 -3.57 2.74
C THR A 18 33.28 -3.39 3.63
N ALA A 19 33.14 -2.20 4.23
CA ALA A 19 31.91 -1.82 4.91
C ALA A 19 30.79 -1.85 3.85
N GLN A 20 29.90 -2.83 3.93
CA GLN A 20 28.67 -2.84 3.14
C GLN A 20 27.92 -1.56 3.48
N ALA A 21 27.67 -0.70 2.48
CA ALA A 21 26.88 0.49 2.70
C ALA A 21 25.50 0.10 3.28
N ALA A 22 25.12 0.73 4.38
CA ALA A 22 23.80 0.51 4.98
C ALA A 22 22.71 0.94 3.98
N MET A 23 21.62 0.19 3.90
CA MET A 23 20.50 0.52 3.02
C MET A 23 19.89 1.88 3.40
N THR A 24 19.54 2.66 2.40
CA THR A 24 18.83 3.93 2.53
C THR A 24 17.34 3.72 2.77
N GLY A 25 16.65 4.73 3.33
CA GLY A 25 15.19 4.70 3.50
C GLY A 25 14.45 4.46 2.17
N THR A 26 14.91 5.12 1.09
CA THR A 26 14.37 4.95 -0.26
C THR A 26 14.49 3.51 -0.77
N GLU A 27 15.66 2.87 -0.61
CA GLU A 27 15.85 1.47 -1.03
C GLU A 27 14.96 0.50 -0.24
N ILE A 28 14.78 0.75 1.07
CA ILE A 28 13.92 -0.08 1.93
C ILE A 28 12.45 0.03 1.48
N VAL A 29 11.96 1.26 1.26
CA VAL A 29 10.59 1.49 0.79
C VAL A 29 10.39 0.92 -0.61
N GLN A 30 11.34 1.11 -1.53
CA GLN A 30 11.27 0.55 -2.87
C GLN A 30 11.11 -0.98 -2.84
N LYS A 31 11.92 -1.70 -2.05
CA LYS A 31 11.79 -3.15 -1.91
C LYS A 31 10.44 -3.59 -1.35
N SER A 32 9.86 -2.81 -0.43
CA SER A 32 8.53 -3.09 0.11
C SER A 32 7.42 -2.87 -0.92
N ARG A 33 7.58 -1.87 -1.81
CA ARG A 33 6.65 -1.60 -2.91
C ARG A 33 6.72 -2.64 -4.02
N ASP A 34 7.91 -3.15 -4.30
CA ASP A 34 8.18 -4.14 -5.35
C ASP A 34 7.79 -5.57 -4.98
N LEU A 35 7.19 -5.76 -3.80
CA LEU A 35 6.66 -7.06 -3.40
C LEU A 35 5.64 -7.54 -4.42
N TYR A 36 5.87 -8.74 -4.95
CA TYR A 36 5.02 -9.32 -5.98
C TYR A 36 3.62 -9.61 -5.43
N GLN A 37 2.58 -9.07 -6.07
CA GLN A 37 1.19 -9.24 -5.68
C GLN A 37 0.40 -10.17 -6.62
N GLY A 38 1.03 -10.78 -7.62
CA GLY A 38 0.32 -11.47 -8.70
C GLY A 38 0.19 -10.59 -9.96
N VAL A 39 -0.25 -11.18 -11.07
CA VAL A 39 -0.49 -10.45 -12.33
C VAL A 39 -1.87 -9.78 -12.36
N ASP A 40 -2.86 -10.46 -11.81
CA ASP A 40 -4.21 -9.97 -11.58
C ASP A 40 -4.79 -10.73 -10.38
N GLN A 41 -5.87 -10.20 -9.82
CA GLN A 41 -6.53 -10.74 -8.65
C GLN A 41 -8.06 -10.58 -8.75
N ARG A 42 -8.77 -11.59 -8.28
CA ARG A 42 -10.18 -11.52 -7.90
C ARG A 42 -10.30 -11.90 -6.43
N SER A 43 -11.00 -11.10 -5.64
CA SER A 43 -11.12 -11.32 -4.19
C SER A 43 -12.39 -10.74 -3.60
N THR A 44 -12.79 -11.24 -2.43
CA THR A 44 -13.82 -10.62 -1.59
C THR A 44 -13.14 -9.72 -0.56
N VAL A 45 -13.59 -8.47 -0.47
CA VAL A 45 -13.09 -7.50 0.50
C VAL A 45 -14.22 -7.13 1.45
N THR A 46 -14.00 -7.35 2.74
CA THR A 46 -14.93 -6.98 3.82
C THR A 46 -14.33 -5.84 4.64
N LEU A 47 -15.10 -4.77 4.82
CA LEU A 47 -14.79 -3.69 5.74
C LEU A 47 -15.75 -3.78 6.94
N GLU A 48 -15.19 -3.82 8.14
CA GLU A 48 -15.93 -3.65 9.39
C GLU A 48 -15.53 -2.32 10.02
N LEU A 49 -16.47 -1.38 10.03
CA LEU A 49 -16.32 -0.03 10.57
C LEU A 49 -16.87 -0.04 11.99
N ILE A 50 -16.08 0.42 12.95
CA ILE A 50 -16.39 0.40 14.38
C ILE A 50 -16.32 1.83 14.88
N ASN A 51 -17.47 2.38 15.28
CA ASN A 51 -17.57 3.72 15.83
C ASN A 51 -17.03 3.77 17.26
N SER A 52 -16.80 4.99 17.75
CA SER A 52 -16.31 5.25 19.10
C SER A 52 -17.27 4.77 20.20
N ASP A 53 -18.57 4.64 19.90
CA ASP A 53 -19.60 4.08 20.79
C ASP A 53 -19.70 2.55 20.73
N GLY A 54 -18.89 1.90 19.89
CA GLY A 54 -18.89 0.45 19.69
C GLY A 54 -19.89 -0.06 18.66
N SER A 55 -20.73 0.81 18.07
CA SER A 55 -21.62 0.42 16.97
C SER A 55 -20.80 0.07 15.71
N THR A 56 -21.28 -0.92 14.96
CA THR A 56 -20.55 -1.47 13.81
C THR A 56 -21.34 -1.40 12.51
N ARG A 57 -20.65 -1.10 11.41
CA ARG A 57 -21.19 -1.21 10.04
C ARG A 57 -20.30 -2.13 9.21
N LYS A 58 -20.93 -3.04 8.46
CA LYS A 58 -20.24 -3.96 7.56
C LYS A 58 -20.47 -3.58 6.10
N ILE A 59 -19.42 -3.64 5.29
CA ILE A 59 -19.47 -3.47 3.84
C ILE A 59 -18.73 -4.65 3.21
N VAL A 60 -19.32 -5.28 2.20
CA VAL A 60 -18.70 -6.40 1.48
C VAL A 60 -18.65 -6.06 0.02
N THR A 61 -17.51 -6.26 -0.61
CA THR A 61 -17.29 -5.95 -2.04
C THR A 61 -16.63 -7.13 -2.75
N LYS A 62 -16.88 -7.28 -4.05
CA LYS A 62 -15.94 -7.98 -4.93
C LYS A 62 -14.91 -7.00 -5.45
N ARG A 63 -13.64 -7.35 -5.31
CA ARG A 63 -12.51 -6.61 -5.83
C ARG A 63 -11.91 -7.35 -7.02
N LEU A 64 -11.70 -6.60 -8.10
CA LEU A 64 -10.79 -6.99 -9.17
C LEU A 64 -9.60 -6.04 -9.17
N TRP A 65 -8.39 -6.57 -9.29
CA TRP A 65 -7.15 -5.79 -9.35
C TRP A 65 -6.25 -6.36 -10.43
N LYS A 66 -5.52 -5.50 -11.14
CA LYS A 66 -4.55 -5.92 -12.14
C LYS A 66 -3.34 -5.01 -12.11
N ASP A 67 -2.16 -5.63 -12.13
CA ASP A 67 -0.89 -4.95 -12.36
C ASP A 67 -0.74 -4.64 -13.85
N PHE A 68 -0.64 -3.35 -14.17
CA PHE A 68 -0.44 -2.88 -15.55
C PHE A 68 1.03 -2.65 -15.85
N LYS A 69 1.94 -2.67 -14.86
CA LYS A 69 3.39 -2.53 -15.04
C LYS A 69 3.81 -1.30 -15.86
N GLY A 70 3.05 -0.20 -15.74
CA GLY A 70 3.27 1.03 -16.49
C GLY A 70 2.68 1.02 -17.90
N ASP A 71 2.00 -0.05 -18.34
CA ASP A 71 1.31 -0.06 -19.62
C ASP A 71 0.26 1.06 -19.67
N GLN A 72 0.23 1.79 -20.79
CA GLN A 72 -0.61 2.97 -20.98
C GLN A 72 -0.43 4.06 -19.89
N GLY A 73 0.69 4.05 -19.15
CA GLY A 73 0.98 4.99 -18.07
C GLY A 73 0.31 4.67 -16.73
N TYR A 74 -0.13 3.43 -16.52
CA TYR A 74 -0.77 2.99 -15.28
C TYR A 74 0.05 1.91 -14.58
N ALA A 75 0.24 2.08 -13.27
CA ALA A 75 0.86 1.06 -12.42
C ALA A 75 -0.12 -0.09 -12.19
N ALA A 76 -1.36 0.22 -11.80
CA ALA A 76 -2.40 -0.76 -11.55
C ALA A 76 -3.79 -0.18 -11.83
N LYS A 77 -4.78 -1.06 -11.91
CA LYS A 77 -6.19 -0.67 -11.87
C LYS A 77 -6.95 -1.57 -10.91
N THR A 78 -7.86 -0.96 -10.16
CA THR A 78 -8.67 -1.64 -9.15
C THR A 78 -10.14 -1.30 -9.35
N VAL A 79 -11.02 -2.29 -9.25
CA VAL A 79 -12.45 -2.05 -9.16
C VAL A 79 -13.05 -2.77 -7.96
N PHE A 80 -13.93 -2.08 -7.25
CA PHE A 80 -14.75 -2.61 -6.17
C PHE A 80 -16.21 -2.59 -6.59
N PHE A 81 -16.90 -3.71 -6.46
CA PHE A 81 -18.34 -3.81 -6.62
C PHE A 81 -18.98 -4.16 -5.29
N THR A 82 -19.81 -3.27 -4.76
CA THR A 82 -20.46 -3.46 -3.46
C THR A 82 -21.50 -4.58 -3.56
N LEU A 83 -21.38 -5.59 -2.69
CA LEU A 83 -22.30 -6.71 -2.56
C LEU A 83 -23.26 -6.53 -1.37
N PHE A 84 -22.77 -5.90 -0.31
CA PHE A 84 -23.50 -5.60 0.93
C PHE A 84 -23.02 -4.26 1.49
N PRO A 85 -23.88 -3.43 2.11
CA PRO A 85 -25.31 -3.66 2.40
C PRO A 85 -26.26 -3.55 1.19
N PRO A 86 -27.52 -4.02 1.30
CA PRO A 86 -28.46 -4.04 0.18
C PRO A 86 -28.75 -2.68 -0.45
N ASP A 87 -28.75 -1.62 0.34
CA ASP A 87 -28.99 -0.22 -0.07
C ASP A 87 -27.86 0.35 -0.93
N SER A 88 -26.63 -0.15 -0.77
CA SER A 88 -25.48 0.22 -1.60
C SER A 88 -25.05 -0.88 -2.58
N LYS A 89 -25.81 -1.97 -2.70
CA LYS A 89 -25.49 -3.07 -3.61
C LYS A 89 -25.37 -2.58 -5.05
N GLY A 90 -24.27 -2.95 -5.69
CA GLY A 90 -23.92 -2.57 -7.07
C GLY A 90 -23.16 -1.25 -7.17
N VAL A 91 -23.02 -0.45 -6.10
CA VAL A 91 -22.15 0.73 -6.12
C VAL A 91 -20.73 0.29 -6.46
N GLY A 92 -20.18 0.93 -7.49
CA GLY A 92 -18.89 0.59 -8.07
C GLY A 92 -17.86 1.69 -7.84
N PHE A 93 -16.63 1.32 -7.50
CA PHE A 93 -15.50 2.24 -7.45
C PHE A 93 -14.42 1.73 -8.39
N LEU A 94 -13.91 2.57 -9.28
CA LEU A 94 -12.82 2.24 -10.20
C LEU A 94 -11.66 3.20 -9.96
N ILE A 95 -10.48 2.67 -9.68
CA ILE A 95 -9.24 3.41 -9.45
C ILE A 95 -8.25 3.02 -10.54
N TRP A 96 -7.68 4.02 -11.22
CA TRP A 96 -6.54 3.84 -12.11
C TRP A 96 -5.34 4.53 -11.50
N ASP A 97 -4.42 3.74 -11.00
CA ASP A 97 -3.18 4.19 -10.39
C ASP A 97 -2.19 4.54 -11.48
N THR A 98 -1.71 5.78 -11.51
CA THR A 98 -0.74 6.19 -12.53
C THR A 98 0.66 5.68 -12.20
N SER A 99 1.47 5.47 -13.24
CA SER A 99 2.92 5.26 -13.10
C SER A 99 3.73 6.53 -13.39
N ASP A 100 3.07 7.68 -13.57
CA ASP A 100 3.70 8.96 -13.92
C ASP A 100 3.47 9.98 -12.79
N PRO A 101 4.52 10.49 -12.13
CA PRO A 101 4.40 11.46 -11.03
C PRO A 101 3.83 12.81 -11.44
N LYS A 102 3.66 13.07 -12.73
CA LYS A 102 3.01 14.28 -13.24
C LYS A 102 1.51 14.11 -13.42
N GLN A 103 1.01 12.90 -13.25
CA GLN A 103 -0.41 12.58 -13.37
C GLN A 103 -0.97 12.22 -11.99
N GLN A 104 -2.27 12.39 -11.85
CA GLN A 104 -2.99 11.98 -10.65
C GLN A 104 -3.79 10.73 -10.96
N ASP A 105 -3.98 9.91 -9.93
CA ASP A 105 -4.86 8.76 -9.99
C ASP A 105 -6.26 9.18 -10.40
N LYS A 106 -6.88 8.35 -11.23
CA LYS A 106 -8.24 8.61 -11.71
C LYS A 106 -9.20 7.71 -10.97
N LEU A 107 -10.23 8.32 -10.40
CA LEU A 107 -11.24 7.62 -9.61
C LEU A 107 -12.62 7.87 -10.20
N TRP A 108 -13.41 6.81 -10.33
CA TRP A 108 -14.79 6.85 -10.74
C TRP A 108 -15.69 6.14 -9.73
N LEU A 109 -16.86 6.73 -9.52
CA LEU A 109 -17.95 6.21 -8.72
C LEU A 109 -19.13 5.90 -9.64
N TYR A 110 -19.63 4.68 -9.59
CA TYR A 110 -20.88 4.28 -10.23
C TYR A 110 -22.00 4.16 -9.21
N LEU A 111 -23.11 4.85 -9.48
CA LEU A 111 -24.31 4.83 -8.66
C LEU A 111 -25.43 4.10 -9.42
N PRO A 112 -25.80 2.86 -9.04
CA PRO A 112 -26.80 2.06 -9.75
C PRO A 112 -28.17 2.72 -9.83
N SER A 113 -28.59 3.40 -8.76
CA SER A 113 -29.87 4.11 -8.67
C SER A 113 -30.00 5.22 -9.72
N LEU A 114 -28.89 5.83 -10.11
CA LEU A 114 -28.83 6.89 -11.12
C LEU A 114 -28.38 6.39 -12.49
N LYS A 115 -27.87 5.14 -12.57
CA LYS A 115 -27.20 4.58 -13.75
C LYS A 115 -26.11 5.51 -14.30
N GLN A 116 -25.40 6.19 -13.42
CA GLN A 116 -24.40 7.20 -13.77
C GLN A 116 -23.03 6.85 -13.21
N VAL A 117 -22.02 7.12 -14.03
CA VAL A 117 -20.61 7.13 -13.64
C VAL A 117 -20.20 8.57 -13.41
N ARG A 118 -19.64 8.86 -12.24
CA ARG A 118 -19.10 10.18 -11.88
C ARG A 118 -17.60 10.04 -11.63
N LYS A 119 -16.81 10.98 -12.14
CA LYS A 119 -15.42 11.13 -11.72
C LYS A 119 -15.38 11.75 -10.33
N VAL A 120 -14.58 11.17 -9.44
CA VAL A 120 -14.28 11.75 -8.13
C VAL A 120 -13.11 12.71 -8.30
N SER A 121 -13.21 13.88 -7.68
CA SER A 121 -12.24 14.94 -7.88
C SER A 121 -11.04 14.79 -6.95
N VAL A 122 -9.95 15.48 -7.28
CA VAL A 122 -8.72 15.52 -6.48
C VAL A 122 -8.97 16.03 -5.07
N ARG A 123 -9.91 16.98 -4.92
CA ARG A 123 -10.29 17.54 -3.63
C ARG A 123 -10.98 16.54 -2.71
N ASP A 124 -11.49 15.46 -3.27
CA ASP A 124 -12.19 14.43 -2.53
C ASP A 124 -11.21 13.29 -2.13
N GLN A 125 -9.89 13.45 -2.35
CA GLN A 125 -8.91 12.41 -2.01
C GLN A 125 -8.71 12.22 -0.50
N ASP A 126 -9.02 13.24 0.31
CA ASP A 126 -9.06 13.16 1.78
C ASP A 126 -10.37 12.56 2.31
N ASP A 127 -11.41 12.42 1.47
CA ASP A 127 -12.68 11.82 1.87
C ASP A 127 -12.51 10.35 2.24
N ALA A 128 -13.28 9.94 3.25
CA ALA A 128 -13.35 8.57 3.73
C ALA A 128 -13.87 7.62 2.63
N PHE A 129 -13.05 6.63 2.27
CA PHE A 129 -13.44 5.56 1.37
C PHE A 129 -14.52 4.71 2.03
N MET A 130 -15.73 4.71 1.46
CA MET A 130 -16.90 3.98 1.98
C MET A 130 -17.23 4.28 3.46
N GLY A 131 -16.86 5.46 3.96
CA GLY A 131 -17.06 5.85 5.36
C GLY A 131 -16.07 5.23 6.35
N SER A 132 -14.98 4.64 5.86
CA SER A 132 -13.94 4.01 6.68
C SER A 132 -12.83 4.98 7.10
N ASP A 133 -11.85 4.49 7.87
CA ASP A 133 -10.63 5.24 8.22
C ASP A 133 -9.61 5.28 7.08
N LEU A 134 -9.85 4.59 5.97
CA LEU A 134 -9.08 4.72 4.74
C LEU A 134 -9.66 5.87 3.93
N THR A 135 -8.81 6.69 3.33
CA THR A 135 -9.24 7.72 2.38
C THR A 135 -9.12 7.21 0.95
N PHE A 136 -9.69 7.94 -0.02
CA PHE A 136 -9.46 7.60 -1.43
C PHE A 136 -7.96 7.63 -1.80
N ALA A 137 -7.18 8.53 -1.19
CA ALA A 137 -5.72 8.55 -1.36
C ALA A 137 -5.02 7.29 -0.82
N ASP A 138 -5.58 6.60 0.18
CA ASP A 138 -5.00 5.35 0.69
C ASP A 138 -5.32 4.14 -0.19
N MET A 139 -6.38 4.25 -1.01
CA MET A 139 -6.79 3.18 -1.93
C MET A 139 -6.01 3.20 -3.24
N GLY A 140 -5.41 4.34 -3.58
CA GLY A 140 -4.52 4.49 -4.72
C GLY A 140 -3.05 4.26 -4.37
N GLN A 141 -2.18 4.38 -5.37
CA GLN A 141 -0.74 4.19 -5.22
C GLN A 141 0.02 5.51 -5.30
N ARG A 142 0.38 6.07 -4.14
CA ARG A 142 1.39 7.14 -4.07
C ARG A 142 2.73 6.64 -4.62
N LEU A 143 3.47 7.41 -5.40
CA LEU A 143 4.76 7.03 -6.00
C LEU A 143 5.94 7.23 -5.02
N LEU A 144 7.09 6.61 -5.31
CA LEU A 144 8.27 6.68 -4.43
C LEU A 144 8.82 8.11 -4.38
N GLU A 145 8.92 8.77 -5.53
CA GLU A 145 9.47 10.11 -5.70
C GLU A 145 8.58 11.23 -5.12
N GLU A 146 7.35 10.92 -4.73
CA GLU A 146 6.44 11.87 -4.10
C GLU A 146 6.73 12.10 -2.61
N ASP A 147 7.59 11.26 -2.02
CA ASP A 147 8.01 11.35 -0.63
C ASP A 147 9.54 11.32 -0.50
N ALA A 148 10.06 12.03 0.49
CA ALA A 148 11.43 11.87 0.96
C ALA A 148 11.48 10.77 2.03
N HIS A 149 12.24 9.71 1.78
CA HIS A 149 12.31 8.53 2.65
C HIS A 149 13.61 8.49 3.46
N THR A 150 13.50 8.53 4.79
CA THR A 150 14.64 8.50 5.72
C THR A 150 14.57 7.27 6.62
N LEU A 151 15.63 6.46 6.66
CA LEU A 151 15.79 5.42 7.68
C LEU A 151 16.09 6.11 9.02
N VAL A 152 15.16 6.05 9.96
CA VAL A 152 15.26 6.75 11.26
C VAL A 152 15.62 5.82 12.42
N GLY A 153 15.59 4.51 12.20
CA GLY A 153 15.97 3.56 13.23
C GLY A 153 15.63 2.12 12.86
N ASP A 154 15.81 1.24 13.83
CA ASP A 154 15.52 -0.18 13.76
C ASP A 154 14.88 -0.64 15.07
N GLU A 155 14.02 -1.64 14.99
CA GLU A 155 13.34 -2.20 16.15
C GLU A 155 13.24 -3.73 16.05
N THR A 156 13.23 -4.41 17.19
CA THR A 156 12.94 -5.85 17.26
C THR A 156 11.65 -6.05 18.04
N LEU A 157 10.64 -6.60 17.37
CA LEU A 157 9.33 -6.90 17.95
C LEU A 157 9.08 -8.41 17.83
N ASP A 158 8.76 -9.07 18.94
CA ASP A 158 8.53 -10.53 19.01
C ASP A 158 9.65 -11.36 18.34
N GLY A 159 10.90 -10.93 18.52
CA GLY A 159 12.07 -11.58 17.95
C GLY A 159 12.30 -11.35 16.46
N LYS A 160 11.53 -10.46 15.80
CA LYS A 160 11.67 -10.10 14.39
C LYS A 160 12.18 -8.67 14.24
N GLY A 161 13.12 -8.48 13.32
CA GLY A 161 13.72 -7.17 13.04
C GLY A 161 12.92 -6.35 12.03
N TYR A 162 12.80 -5.05 12.29
CA TYR A 162 12.13 -4.08 11.43
C TYR A 162 13.01 -2.85 11.23
N PHE A 163 13.05 -2.37 9.98
CA PHE A 163 13.49 -1.02 9.65
C PHE A 163 12.37 -0.04 9.98
N ILE A 164 12.71 1.11 10.56
CA ILE A 164 11.77 2.23 10.76
C ILE A 164 12.10 3.31 9.73
N VAL A 165 11.22 3.52 8.77
CA VAL A 165 11.38 4.55 7.73
C VAL A 165 10.34 5.65 7.91
N GLU A 166 10.78 6.91 7.94
CA GLU A 166 9.88 8.06 7.82
C GLU A 166 9.80 8.53 6.36
N SER A 167 8.59 8.69 5.86
CA SER A 167 8.27 9.20 4.52
C SER A 167 7.55 10.53 4.66
N VAL A 168 8.19 11.60 4.18
CA VAL A 168 7.67 12.98 4.26
C VAL A 168 7.30 13.45 2.85
N PRO A 169 6.04 13.84 2.59
CA PRO A 169 5.63 14.36 1.29
C PRO A 169 6.48 15.52 0.78
N VAL A 170 6.91 15.41 -0.48
CA VAL A 170 7.50 16.53 -1.25
C VAL A 170 6.54 17.06 -2.32
N SER A 171 5.41 16.37 -2.53
CA SER A 171 4.26 16.77 -3.32
C SER A 171 3.00 16.97 -2.45
N GLU A 172 1.87 17.35 -3.05
CA GLU A 172 0.60 17.45 -2.33
C GLU A 172 0.22 16.12 -1.67
N SER A 173 -0.17 16.19 -0.41
CA SER A 173 -0.58 15.04 0.40
C SER A 173 -1.49 15.48 1.54
N ILE A 174 -2.41 14.59 1.91
CA ILE A 174 -3.33 14.80 3.04
C ILE A 174 -2.65 14.53 4.39
N TYR A 175 -1.46 13.89 4.39
CA TYR A 175 -0.67 13.57 5.58
C TYR A 175 0.56 14.47 5.70
N GLY A 176 1.01 14.74 6.91
CA GLY A 176 2.29 15.43 7.17
C GLY A 176 3.50 14.49 7.04
N LYS A 177 3.35 13.22 7.47
CA LYS A 177 4.32 12.15 7.24
C LYS A 177 3.71 10.77 7.50
N LYS A 178 4.39 9.73 7.03
CA LYS A 178 4.15 8.34 7.41
C LYS A 178 5.40 7.75 8.06
N ARG A 179 5.23 6.93 9.08
CA ARG A 179 6.31 6.10 9.65
C ARG A 179 5.98 4.63 9.43
N LEU A 180 6.88 3.90 8.78
CA LEU A 180 6.67 2.52 8.36
C LEU A 180 7.62 1.59 9.10
N TRP A 181 7.09 0.46 9.59
CA TRP A 181 7.87 -0.66 10.12
C TRP A 181 7.96 -1.74 9.06
N ILE A 182 9.10 -1.85 8.39
CA ILE A 182 9.33 -2.75 7.25
C ILE A 182 10.21 -3.90 7.70
N SER A 183 9.75 -5.14 7.51
CA SER A 183 10.50 -6.34 7.92
C SER A 183 11.88 -6.39 7.26
N LYS A 184 12.91 -6.68 8.07
CA LYS A 184 14.28 -6.90 7.57
C LYS A 184 14.42 -8.19 6.76
N ASP A 185 13.50 -9.15 6.96
CA ASP A 185 13.59 -10.48 6.36
C ASP A 185 12.94 -10.50 4.96
N ASP A 186 11.69 -10.07 4.86
CA ASP A 186 10.87 -10.19 3.64
C ASP A 186 10.32 -8.85 3.13
N HIS A 187 10.75 -7.72 3.70
CA HIS A 187 10.33 -6.36 3.32
C HIS A 187 8.81 -6.10 3.39
N THR A 188 8.05 -6.99 4.02
CA THR A 188 6.64 -6.73 4.31
C THR A 188 6.49 -5.65 5.38
N THR A 189 5.56 -4.71 5.16
CA THR A 189 5.23 -3.69 6.15
C THR A 189 4.37 -4.30 7.25
N LEU A 190 4.81 -4.20 8.51
CA LEU A 190 4.03 -4.62 9.68
C LEU A 190 2.99 -3.57 10.06
N LYS A 191 3.43 -2.31 10.12
CA LYS A 191 2.69 -1.20 10.71
C LYS A 191 3.00 0.10 9.98
N ILE A 192 2.01 0.97 9.88
CA ILE A 192 2.16 2.35 9.41
C ILE A 192 1.51 3.30 10.42
N GLU A 193 2.24 4.30 10.85
CA GLU A 193 1.68 5.46 11.55
C GLU A 193 1.55 6.63 10.58
N TYR A 194 0.37 7.24 10.58
CA TYR A 194 0.05 8.42 9.78
C TYR A 194 -0.02 9.62 10.70
N TYR A 195 0.71 10.67 10.35
CA TYR A 195 0.69 11.94 11.08
C TYR A 195 0.00 13.00 10.23
N ASP A 196 -0.79 13.85 10.86
CA ASP A 196 -1.41 14.98 10.17
C ASP A 196 -0.39 16.09 9.87
N ARG A 197 -0.84 17.17 9.22
CA ARG A 197 0.01 18.32 8.85
C ARG A 197 0.51 19.14 10.06
N LYS A 198 -0.03 18.91 11.26
CA LYS A 198 0.44 19.48 12.52
C LYS A 198 1.41 18.55 13.25
N ASN A 199 1.78 17.42 12.63
CA ASN A 199 2.66 16.38 13.17
C ASN A 199 2.06 15.67 14.40
N GLU A 200 0.73 15.64 14.50
CA GLU A 200 0.01 14.84 15.50
C GLU A 200 -0.32 13.46 14.92
N LEU A 201 -0.28 12.41 15.74
CA LEU A 201 -0.64 11.07 15.30
C LEU A 201 -2.13 11.07 14.93
N LEU A 202 -2.43 10.73 13.68
CA LEU A 202 -3.79 10.71 13.14
C LEU A 202 -4.38 9.31 13.20
N LYS A 203 -3.67 8.33 12.64
CA LYS A 203 -4.12 6.93 12.60
C LYS A 203 -2.96 5.95 12.55
N VAL A 204 -3.24 4.73 12.98
CA VAL A 204 -2.31 3.58 12.95
C VAL A 204 -2.93 2.50 12.08
N GLN A 205 -2.15 1.90 11.20
CA GLN A 205 -2.54 0.77 10.37
C GLN A 205 -1.62 -0.42 10.63
N ASP A 206 -2.16 -1.47 11.22
CA ASP A 206 -1.49 -2.77 11.35
C ASP A 206 -1.84 -3.68 10.18
N ILE A 207 -0.86 -4.42 9.68
CA ILE A 207 -0.97 -5.16 8.42
C ILE A 207 -0.60 -6.62 8.63
N THR A 208 -1.48 -7.51 8.17
CA THR A 208 -1.17 -8.93 8.02
C THR A 208 -1.19 -9.33 6.55
N TRP A 209 -0.41 -10.34 6.20
CA TRP A 209 -0.12 -10.70 4.81
C TRP A 209 -0.51 -12.14 4.49
N ILE A 210 -1.08 -12.34 3.30
CA ILE A 210 -1.14 -13.63 2.60
C ILE A 210 0.25 -13.84 1.99
N ARG A 211 0.84 -15.01 2.27
CA ARG A 211 2.14 -15.43 1.73
C ARG A 211 1.95 -16.72 0.95
N ASP A 212 2.25 -16.67 -0.34
CA ASP A 212 2.21 -17.83 -1.23
C ASP A 212 3.39 -17.75 -2.20
N GLY A 213 4.38 -18.64 -2.04
CA GLY A 213 5.66 -18.52 -2.72
C GLY A 213 6.32 -17.14 -2.50
N ASN A 214 6.65 -16.45 -3.59
CA ASN A 214 7.18 -15.07 -3.56
C ASN A 214 6.08 -14.00 -3.46
N MET A 215 4.81 -14.39 -3.59
CA MET A 215 3.69 -13.46 -3.56
C MET A 215 3.43 -12.99 -2.13
N ARG A 216 3.21 -11.68 -1.99
CA ARG A 216 2.84 -11.00 -0.75
C ARG A 216 1.64 -10.11 -1.02
N VAL A 217 0.47 -10.50 -0.53
CA VAL A 217 -0.77 -9.71 -0.68
C VAL A 217 -1.29 -9.36 0.71
N TYR A 218 -1.87 -8.16 0.87
CA TYR A 218 -2.54 -7.81 2.12
C TYR A 218 -3.63 -8.84 2.46
N LYS A 219 -3.59 -9.39 3.68
CA LYS A 219 -4.67 -10.23 4.22
C LYS A 219 -5.68 -9.37 4.95
N GLN A 220 -5.19 -8.49 5.82
CA GLN A 220 -6.02 -7.63 6.64
C GLN A 220 -5.25 -6.36 6.97
N LEU A 221 -5.97 -5.23 6.94
CA LEU A 221 -5.53 -3.93 7.43
C LEU A 221 -6.43 -3.59 8.62
N ASP A 222 -5.82 -3.31 9.76
CA ASP A 222 -6.50 -2.85 10.97
C ASP A 222 -6.13 -1.39 11.19
N VAL A 223 -7.05 -0.50 10.82
CA VAL A 223 -6.82 0.95 10.79
C VAL A 223 -7.57 1.58 11.94
N LYS A 224 -6.85 2.20 12.88
CA LYS A 224 -7.45 2.93 14.00
C LYS A 224 -7.12 4.42 13.88
N ASN A 225 -8.15 5.25 13.70
CA ASN A 225 -8.02 6.69 13.86
C ASN A 225 -8.00 7.05 15.34
N VAL A 226 -6.87 7.55 15.83
CA VAL A 226 -6.69 7.82 17.27
C VAL A 226 -7.32 9.15 17.69
N GLN A 227 -7.58 10.05 16.73
CA GLN A 227 -8.20 11.35 16.99
C GLN A 227 -9.73 11.24 17.11
N THR A 228 -10.35 10.34 16.34
CA THR A 228 -11.81 10.12 16.36
C THR A 228 -12.24 8.88 17.15
N ASN A 229 -11.29 8.00 17.49
CA ASN A 229 -11.53 6.67 18.05
C ASN A 229 -12.47 5.80 17.18
N HIS A 230 -12.43 6.01 15.87
CA HIS A 230 -13.04 5.13 14.88
C HIS A 230 -12.00 4.09 14.40
N ARG A 231 -12.47 2.90 14.03
CA ARG A 231 -11.61 1.80 13.58
C ARG A 231 -12.23 1.08 12.39
N THR A 232 -11.40 0.71 11.44
CA THR A 232 -11.77 -0.04 10.24
C THR A 232 -10.91 -1.29 10.16
N ILE A 233 -11.58 -2.44 10.07
CA ILE A 233 -10.93 -3.71 9.74
C ILE A 233 -11.25 -4.04 8.28
N TYR A 234 -10.25 -3.92 7.41
CA TYR A 234 -10.32 -4.30 6.00
C TYR A 234 -9.74 -5.71 5.84
N THR A 235 -10.51 -6.68 5.34
CA THR A 235 -10.07 -8.07 5.19
C THR A 235 -10.26 -8.58 3.76
N ILE A 236 -9.23 -9.24 3.22
CA ILE A 236 -9.25 -9.93 1.94
C ILE A 236 -9.49 -11.42 2.15
N THR A 237 -10.45 -11.96 1.42
CA THR A 237 -10.83 -13.38 1.39
C THR A 237 -11.06 -13.81 -0.07
N ASP A 238 -11.17 -15.11 -0.31
CA ASP A 238 -11.41 -15.69 -1.65
C ASP A 238 -10.44 -15.15 -2.72
N LEU A 239 -9.17 -14.99 -2.36
CA LEU A 239 -8.15 -14.47 -3.27
C LEU A 239 -7.80 -15.52 -4.32
N GLU A 240 -8.08 -15.18 -5.57
CA GLU A 240 -7.66 -15.90 -6.76
C GLU A 240 -6.75 -15.00 -7.58
N THR A 241 -5.71 -15.57 -8.20
CA THR A 241 -4.76 -14.85 -9.04
C THR A 241 -4.63 -15.50 -10.41
N GLY A 242 -4.22 -14.73 -11.42
CA GLY A 242 -4.08 -15.24 -12.79
C GLY A 242 -5.43 -15.61 -13.43
N VAL A 243 -6.49 -14.87 -13.09
CA VAL A 243 -7.88 -15.13 -13.55
C VAL A 243 -8.15 -14.57 -14.95
N GLY A 244 -7.19 -13.88 -15.57
CA GLY A 244 -7.25 -13.45 -16.97
C GLY A 244 -8.04 -12.15 -17.17
N LEU A 245 -7.89 -11.19 -16.27
CA LEU A 245 -8.59 -9.90 -16.36
C LEU A 245 -8.11 -9.06 -17.55
N GLY A 246 -9.04 -8.47 -18.27
CA GLY A 246 -8.76 -7.59 -19.42
C GLY A 246 -9.06 -6.12 -19.14
N ASP A 247 -8.57 -5.23 -20.00
CA ASP A 247 -8.75 -3.78 -19.86
C ASP A 247 -10.22 -3.35 -19.79
N ARG A 248 -11.10 -4.11 -20.46
CA ARG A 248 -12.55 -3.90 -20.44
C ARG A 248 -13.16 -3.99 -19.03
N ASP A 249 -12.56 -4.77 -18.14
CA ASP A 249 -13.05 -4.97 -16.78
C ASP A 249 -12.77 -3.72 -15.91
N PHE A 250 -11.83 -2.87 -16.35
CA PHE A 250 -11.44 -1.61 -15.72
C PHE A 250 -11.88 -0.39 -16.54
N SER A 251 -13.09 -0.41 -17.09
CA SER A 251 -13.66 0.67 -17.92
C SER A 251 -15.01 1.15 -17.39
N ASP A 252 -15.47 2.34 -17.81
CA ASP A 252 -16.81 2.84 -17.49
C ASP A 252 -17.92 1.82 -17.85
N ARG A 253 -17.75 1.08 -18.95
CA ARG A 253 -18.66 -0.01 -19.34
C ARG A 253 -18.57 -1.21 -18.39
N GLY A 254 -17.36 -1.58 -17.98
CA GLY A 254 -17.14 -2.64 -16.99
C GLY A 254 -17.81 -2.29 -15.66
N LEU A 255 -17.63 -1.05 -15.21
CA LEU A 255 -18.22 -0.51 -14.00
C LEU A 255 -19.76 -0.50 -14.05
N THR A 256 -20.33 -0.05 -15.19
CA THR A 256 -21.79 -0.03 -15.40
C THR A 256 -22.39 -1.44 -15.53
N ARG A 257 -21.66 -2.39 -16.13
CA ARG A 257 -22.11 -3.80 -16.25
C ARG A 257 -22.23 -4.47 -14.88
N GLY A 258 -21.44 -4.02 -13.91
CA GLY A 258 -21.34 -4.61 -12.57
C GLY A 258 -20.55 -5.93 -12.57
N TYR A 259 -20.37 -6.48 -11.37
CA TYR A 259 -19.88 -7.84 -11.20
C TYR A 259 -20.97 -8.86 -11.60
N ARG A 260 -20.60 -9.83 -12.42
CA ARG A 260 -21.41 -11.01 -12.75
C ARG A 260 -20.57 -12.23 -12.37
N GLU A 261 -21.16 -13.15 -11.62
CA GLU A 261 -20.53 -14.44 -11.28
C GLU A 261 -20.27 -15.30 -12.52
#